data_AF-A0A7W3LUD3-F1
#
_entry.id   AF-A0A7W3LUD3-F1
#
_cell.length_a   1.000
_cell.length_b   1.000
_cell.length_c   1.000
_cell.angle_alpha   90.00
_cell.angle_beta   90.00
_cell.angle_gamma   90.00
#
_symmetry.space_group_name_H-M   'P 1'
#
loop_
_entity.id
_entity.type
_entity.pdbx_description
1 polymer ?
#
loop_
_entity_poly.entity_id
_entity_poly.type
_entity_poly.pdbx_seq_one_letter_code
_entity_poly.pdbx_strand_id
1 'polypeptide(L)'
;MTRVGDGHADDERCRAIARWLDQAHPAWTVWWVPATRRYWALPARGMTVPLLERARPEDLENAIREAEVWHGIETRDGAPAPYRENTARPQPRKGAR
;
A
#
# COMPACT_ATOMS: atom_id res chain seq x y z
N MET A 1 32.52 -27.30 -3.24
CA MET A 1 31.26 -27.50 -2.49
C MET A 1 30.47 -26.20 -2.54
N THR A 2 29.54 -26.09 -3.48
CA THR A 2 28.73 -24.88 -3.69
C THR A 2 27.50 -24.95 -2.79
N ARG A 3 27.30 -23.94 -1.92
CA ARG A 3 26.10 -23.83 -1.07
C ARG A 3 24.87 -23.58 -1.95
N VAL A 4 24.24 -24.64 -2.42
CA VAL A 4 22.99 -24.56 -3.21
C VAL A 4 21.74 -24.51 -2.31
N GLY A 5 21.89 -24.71 -1.00
CA GLY A 5 20.76 -24.76 -0.05
C GLY A 5 20.36 -23.43 0.60
N ASP A 6 21.20 -22.40 0.53
CA ASP A 6 21.00 -21.15 1.27
C ASP A 6 20.00 -20.20 0.57
N GLY A 7 20.06 -20.12 -0.76
CA GLY A 7 19.21 -19.21 -1.54
C GLY A 7 17.75 -19.66 -1.67
N HIS A 8 17.45 -20.95 -1.52
CA HIS A 8 16.07 -21.46 -1.64
C HIS A 8 15.26 -21.19 -0.37
N ALA A 9 15.86 -21.39 0.81
CA ALA A 9 15.23 -21.11 2.09
C ALA A 9 14.94 -19.60 2.27
N ASP A 10 15.85 -18.74 1.77
CA ASP A 10 15.63 -17.30 1.72
C ASP A 10 14.48 -16.91 0.78
N ASP A 11 14.39 -17.53 -0.40
CA ASP A 11 13.31 -17.27 -1.36
C ASP A 11 11.93 -17.69 -0.83
N GLU A 12 11.84 -18.85 -0.18
CA GLU A 12 10.62 -19.33 0.47
C GLU A 12 10.16 -18.38 1.58
N ARG A 13 11.10 -17.90 2.40
CA ARG A 13 10.82 -16.89 3.43
C ARG A 13 10.32 -15.60 2.80
N CYS A 14 10.94 -15.13 1.72
CA CYS A 14 10.51 -13.93 1.02
C CYS A 14 9.10 -14.08 0.45
N ARG A 15 8.76 -15.23 -0.15
CA ARG A 15 7.40 -15.51 -0.64
C ARG A 15 6.37 -15.54 0.49
N ALA A 16 6.71 -16.13 1.63
CA ALA A 16 5.81 -16.16 2.80
C ALA A 16 5.50 -14.74 3.30
N ILE A 17 6.50 -13.87 3.37
CA ILE A 17 6.32 -12.46 3.74
C ILE A 17 5.46 -11.73 2.72
N ALA A 18 5.70 -11.94 1.41
CA ALA A 18 4.88 -11.32 0.37
C ALA A 18 3.41 -11.73 0.47
N ARG A 19 3.12 -13.00 0.80
CA ARG A 19 1.76 -13.51 1.02
C ARG A 19 1.09 -12.94 2.26
N TRP A 20 1.86 -12.66 3.30
CA TRP A 20 1.34 -11.99 4.49
C TRP A 20 0.96 -10.53 4.18
N LEU A 21 1.81 -9.80 3.44
CA LEU A 21 1.53 -8.43 3.00
C LEU A 21 0.30 -8.36 2.07
N ASP A 22 0.16 -9.31 1.15
CA ASP A 22 -1.01 -9.44 0.26
C ASP A 22 -2.33 -9.60 1.05
N GLN A 23 -2.30 -10.34 2.16
CA GLN A 23 -3.46 -10.52 3.04
C GLN A 23 -3.73 -9.31 3.93
N ALA A 24 -2.68 -8.63 4.39
CA ALA A 24 -2.79 -7.44 5.24
C ALA A 24 -3.35 -6.22 4.46
N HIS A 25 -3.06 -6.13 3.17
CA HIS A 25 -3.44 -5.00 2.32
C HIS A 25 -4.31 -5.48 1.14
N PRO A 26 -5.64 -5.67 1.33
CA PRO A 26 -6.53 -6.21 0.30
C PRO A 26 -6.68 -5.31 -0.94
N ALA A 27 -6.27 -4.05 -0.83
CA ALA A 27 -6.19 -3.11 -1.94
C ALA A 27 -5.00 -3.37 -2.88
N TRP A 28 -4.10 -4.29 -2.52
CA TRP A 28 -2.84 -4.53 -3.20
C TRP A 28 -2.66 -6.02 -3.46
N THR A 29 -2.07 -6.33 -4.60
CA THR A 29 -1.54 -7.67 -4.89
C THR A 29 -0.04 -7.62 -4.71
N VAL A 30 0.49 -8.43 -3.77
CA VAL A 30 1.90 -8.40 -3.37
C VAL A 30 2.59 -9.72 -3.72
N TRP A 31 3.78 -9.63 -4.33
CA TRP A 31 4.59 -10.80 -4.66
C TRP A 31 6.09 -10.54 -4.57
N TRP A 32 6.84 -11.62 -4.37
CA TRP A 32 8.31 -11.63 -4.41
C TRP A 32 8.80 -12.07 -5.80
N VAL A 33 9.78 -11.35 -6.35
CA VAL A 33 10.43 -11.69 -7.62
C VAL A 33 11.87 -12.14 -7.35
N PRO A 34 12.18 -13.45 -7.44
CA PRO A 34 13.51 -14.00 -7.12
C PRO A 34 14.62 -13.43 -8.00
N ALA A 35 14.33 -13.19 -9.29
CA ALA A 35 15.29 -12.72 -10.28
C ALA A 35 15.85 -11.33 -9.94
N THR A 36 15.01 -10.45 -9.39
CA THR A 36 15.39 -9.08 -9.01
C THR A 36 15.66 -8.93 -7.52
N ARG A 37 15.37 -9.97 -6.73
CA ARG A 37 15.37 -9.94 -5.25
C ARG A 37 14.60 -8.73 -4.71
N ARG A 38 13.39 -8.52 -5.22
CA ARG A 38 12.52 -7.40 -4.83
C ARG A 38 11.10 -7.86 -4.61
N TYR A 39 10.43 -7.20 -3.68
CA TYR A 39 9.01 -7.26 -3.49
C TYR A 39 8.32 -6.23 -4.38
N TRP A 40 7.19 -6.63 -4.94
CA TRP A 40 6.36 -5.80 -5.82
C TRP A 40 4.96 -5.75 -5.25
N ALA A 41 4.35 -4.57 -5.27
CA ALA A 41 2.95 -4.37 -4.90
C ALA A 41 2.22 -3.63 -6.02
N LEU A 42 1.27 -4.30 -6.64
CA LEU A 42 0.40 -3.74 -7.66
C LEU A 42 -0.94 -3.37 -7.02
N PRO A 43 -1.43 -2.15 -7.24
CA PRO A 43 -2.72 -1.76 -6.71
C PRO A 43 -3.86 -2.47 -7.45
N ALA A 44 -4.96 -2.72 -6.74
CA ALA A 44 -6.12 -3.38 -7.29
C ALA A 44 -6.72 -2.58 -8.46
N ARG A 45 -7.40 -3.30 -9.35
CA ARG A 45 -7.94 -2.75 -10.60
C ARG A 45 -8.90 -1.58 -10.29
N GLY A 46 -8.64 -0.42 -10.89
CA GLY A 46 -9.42 0.81 -10.67
C GLY A 46 -8.74 1.85 -9.77
N MET A 47 -7.58 1.54 -9.19
CA MET A 47 -6.78 2.50 -8.44
C MET A 47 -5.77 3.22 -9.35
N THR A 48 -5.60 4.53 -9.15
CA THR A 48 -4.63 5.38 -9.87
C THR A 48 -3.30 5.51 -9.12
N VAL A 49 -2.90 4.45 -8.41
CA VAL A 49 -1.68 4.43 -7.60
C VAL A 49 -0.54 3.83 -8.45
N PRO A 50 0.71 4.33 -8.34
CA PRO A 50 1.83 3.70 -9.03
C PRO A 50 2.14 2.30 -8.46
N LEU A 51 2.69 1.44 -9.32
CA LEU A 51 3.30 0.17 -8.93
C LEU A 51 4.48 0.43 -7.98
N LEU A 52 4.50 -0.27 -6.84
CA LEU A 52 5.56 -0.13 -5.84
C LEU A 52 6.52 -1.31 -5.93
N GLU A 53 7.82 -1.03 -5.85
CA GLU A 53 8.86 -2.06 -5.73
C GLU A 53 9.88 -1.69 -4.64
N ARG A 54 10.24 -2.65 -3.78
CA ARG A 54 11.22 -2.46 -2.71
C ARG A 54 12.02 -3.74 -2.45
N ALA A 55 13.27 -3.59 -2.04
CA ALA A 55 14.14 -4.73 -1.70
C ALA A 55 13.81 -5.34 -0.33
N ARG A 56 13.27 -4.54 0.60
CA ARG A 56 12.89 -4.97 1.94
C ARG A 56 11.37 -4.97 2.09
N PRO A 57 10.83 -5.93 2.86
CA PRO A 57 9.38 -6.00 3.08
C PRO A 57 8.86 -4.84 3.91
N GLU A 58 9.62 -4.36 4.91
CA GLU A 58 9.24 -3.23 5.76
C GLU A 58 9.12 -1.92 4.95
N ASP A 59 10.05 -1.68 4.03
CA ASP A 59 9.99 -0.54 3.12
C ASP A 59 8.79 -0.64 2.16
N LEU A 60 8.42 -1.85 1.74
CA LEU A 60 7.24 -2.05 0.89
C LEU A 60 5.95 -1.78 1.67
N GLU A 61 5.83 -2.31 2.88
CA GLU A 61 4.68 -2.07 3.75
C GLU A 61 4.50 -0.58 4.03
N ASN A 62 5.58 0.12 4.38
CA ASN A 62 5.51 1.56 4.63
C ASN A 62 5.04 2.31 3.38
N ALA A 63 5.58 1.98 2.19
CA ALA A 63 5.15 2.60 0.94
C ALA A 63 3.69 2.30 0.59
N ILE A 64 3.21 1.08 0.86
CA ILE A 64 1.78 0.73 0.71
C ILE A 64 0.93 1.58 1.63
N ARG A 65 1.28 1.66 2.92
CA ARG A 65 0.53 2.44 3.92
C ARG A 65 0.50 3.93 3.58
N GLU A 66 1.63 4.48 3.14
CA GLU A 66 1.70 5.85 2.66
C GLU A 66 0.74 6.06 1.49
N ALA A 67 0.78 5.17 0.48
CA ALA A 67 -0.11 5.25 -0.66
C ALA A 67 -1.59 5.11 -0.28
N GLU A 68 -1.94 4.22 0.65
CA GLU A 68 -3.31 4.07 1.16
C GLU A 68 -3.80 5.37 1.82
N VAL A 69 -2.95 6.02 2.64
CA VAL A 69 -3.26 7.31 3.26
C VAL A 69 -3.45 8.42 2.22
N TRP A 70 -2.53 8.53 1.26
CA TRP A 70 -2.58 9.56 0.22
C TRP A 70 -3.81 9.43 -0.68
N HIS A 71 -4.24 8.19 -0.95
CA HIS A 71 -5.35 7.89 -1.86
C HIS A 71 -6.68 7.62 -1.15
N GLY A 72 -6.74 7.72 0.18
CA GLY A 72 -7.96 7.50 0.96
C GLY A 72 -8.51 6.08 0.80
N ILE A 73 -7.63 5.09 0.64
CA ILE A 73 -8.02 3.69 0.55
C ILE A 73 -8.36 3.21 1.96
N GLU A 74 -9.64 3.28 2.31
CA GLU A 74 -10.13 2.79 3.58
C GLU A 74 -10.10 1.25 3.55
N THR A 75 -9.20 0.65 4.32
CA THR A 75 -9.27 -0.78 4.65
C THR A 75 -10.67 -1.05 5.17
N ARG A 76 -11.41 -1.92 4.49
CA ARG A 76 -12.82 -2.22 4.75
C ARG A 76 -12.98 -3.01 6.06
N ASP A 77 -12.68 -2.36 7.18
CA ASP A 77 -13.07 -2.70 8.53
C ASP A 77 -13.38 -1.39 9.28
N GLY A 78 -14.59 -0.90 9.08
CA GLY A 78 -15.31 -0.07 10.05
C GLY A 78 -14.80 1.34 10.38
N ALA A 79 -14.89 2.29 9.45
CA ALA A 79 -15.39 3.65 9.70
C ALA A 79 -15.41 4.43 8.38
N PRO A 80 -16.48 5.15 8.00
CA PRO A 80 -16.39 6.11 6.92
C PRO A 80 -15.59 7.33 7.41
N ALA A 81 -14.56 7.69 6.66
CA ALA A 81 -13.88 8.96 6.77
C ALA A 81 -14.93 10.07 6.71
N PRO A 82 -15.01 10.99 7.68
CA PRO A 82 -15.76 12.21 7.47
C PRO A 82 -15.03 12.94 6.33
N TYR A 83 -15.69 12.91 5.18
CA TYR A 83 -15.48 13.79 4.06
C TYR A 83 -15.01 15.16 4.58
N ARG A 84 -13.88 15.56 4.03
CA ARG A 84 -13.25 16.86 4.21
C ARG A 84 -14.21 17.93 3.67
N GLU A 85 -15.14 18.41 4.49
CA GLU A 85 -15.94 19.57 4.14
C GLU A 85 -15.08 20.82 4.29
N ASN A 86 -14.31 21.13 3.25
CA ASN A 86 -13.64 22.41 3.10
C ASN A 86 -14.68 23.42 2.55
N THR A 87 -15.68 23.75 3.35
CA THR A 87 -16.62 24.85 3.09
C THR A 87 -15.96 26.18 3.45
N ALA A 88 -14.92 26.52 2.68
CA ALA A 88 -14.46 27.89 2.58
C ALA A 88 -15.52 28.73 1.85
N ARG A 89 -16.46 29.30 2.61
CA ARG A 89 -17.15 30.53 2.22
C ARG A 89 -17.52 31.34 3.48
N PRO A 90 -16.77 32.39 3.84
CA PRO A 90 -17.28 33.37 4.79
C PRO A 90 -18.51 34.04 4.17
N GLN A 91 -19.68 33.89 4.80
CA GLN A 91 -20.88 34.65 4.43
C GLN A 91 -20.68 36.13 4.76
N PRO A 92 -20.74 37.07 3.81
CA PRO A 92 -20.95 38.46 4.14
C PRO A 92 -22.42 38.64 4.56
N ARG A 93 -22.68 38.78 5.87
CA ARG A 93 -23.99 39.25 6.34
C ARG A 93 -24.17 40.69 5.87
N LYS A 94 -25.07 40.87 4.91
CA LYS A 94 -25.55 42.17 4.44
C LYS A 94 -26.06 42.99 5.64
N GLY A 95 -25.33 44.05 5.98
CA GLY A 95 -25.92 45.23 6.60
C GLY A 95 -26.48 46.13 5.51
N ALA A 96 -27.72 46.58 5.70
CA ALA A 96 -28.44 47.70 5.07
C ALA A 96 -29.89 47.29 4.87
N ARG A 97 -30.92 48.05 5.24
CA ARG A 97 -31.10 49.28 6.00
C ARG A 97 -32.60 49.35 6.28
#